data_AF-A0A2S7IUY9-F1
#
_entry.id   AF-A0A2S7IUY9-F1
#
_cell.length_a   1.000
_cell.length_b   1.000
_cell.length_c   1.000
_cell.angle_alpha   90.00
_cell.angle_beta   90.00
_cell.angle_gamma   90.00
#
_symmetry.space_group_name_H-M   'P 1'
#
loop_
_entity.id
_entity.type
_entity.pdbx_description
1 polymer ?
#
loop_
_entity_poly.entity_id
_entity_poly.type
_entity_poly.pdbx_seq_one_letter_code
_entity_poly.pdbx_strand_id
1 'polypeptide(L)'
;MLKPIIVFLITLLLLVPVCLFVGYGIGEIIAAYVYPVTETPDRFREDRELFAGVYGIMFIGGFLYLAAVVFAVFRLVRTIRKRQI
;
A
#
# COMPACT_ATOMS: atom_id res chain seq x y z
N MET A 1 -20.64 -18.91 8.12
CA MET A 1 -20.43 -17.50 7.70
C MET A 1 -19.55 -16.71 8.68
N LEU A 2 -19.65 -16.92 10.01
CA LEU A 2 -18.86 -16.16 10.99
C LEU A 2 -17.34 -16.37 10.90
N LYS A 3 -16.90 -17.62 10.72
CA LYS A 3 -15.47 -17.99 10.60
C LYS A 3 -14.73 -17.25 9.48
N PRO A 4 -15.23 -17.19 8.22
CA PRO A 4 -14.57 -16.42 7.17
C PRO A 4 -14.63 -14.90 7.39
N ILE A 5 -15.66 -14.37 8.05
CA ILE A 5 -15.75 -12.94 8.38
C ILE A 5 -14.67 -12.55 9.40
N ILE A 6 -14.50 -13.35 10.45
CA ILE A 6 -13.46 -13.12 11.47
C ILE A 6 -12.07 -13.19 10.86
N VAL A 7 -11.81 -14.20 10.02
CA VAL A 7 -10.53 -14.30 9.29
C VAL A 7 -10.31 -13.05 8.45
N PHE A 8 -11.30 -12.62 7.66
CA PHE A 8 -11.19 -11.41 6.84
C PHE A 8 -10.85 -10.16 7.66
N LEU A 9 -11.52 -9.95 8.80
CA LEU A 9 -11.26 -8.82 9.68
C LEU A 9 -9.86 -8.86 10.28
N ILE A 10 -9.39 -10.03 10.71
CA ILE A 10 -8.04 -10.20 11.26
C ILE A 10 -6.98 -9.93 10.18
N THR A 11 -7.18 -10.44 8.96
CA THR A 11 -6.25 -10.18 7.85
C THR A 11 -6.23 -8.70 7.49
N LEU A 12 -7.39 -8.03 7.50
CA LEU A 12 -7.48 -6.59 7.24
C LEU A 12 -6.76 -5.79 8.32
N LEU A 13 -6.93 -6.18 9.59
CA LEU A 13 -6.26 -5.53 10.72
C LEU A 13 -4.74 -5.70 10.66
N LEU A 14 -4.25 -6.90 10.30
CA LEU A 14 -2.83 -7.19 10.10
C LEU A 14 -2.25 -6.51 8.87
N LEU A 15 -3.07 -6.17 7.89
CA LEU A 15 -2.62 -5.45 6.71
C LEU A 15 -2.21 -4.02 7.04
N VAL A 16 -2.89 -3.37 8.01
CA VAL A 16 -2.60 -1.99 8.43
C VAL A 16 -1.13 -1.77 8.81
N PRO A 17 -0.52 -2.52 9.76
CA PRO A 17 0.89 -2.32 10.10
C PRO A 17 1.81 -2.64 8.91
N VAL A 18 1.49 -3.64 8.10
CA VAL A 18 2.27 -3.95 6.88
C VAL A 18 2.27 -2.77 5.91
N CYS A 19 1.11 -2.12 5.71
CA CYS A 19 1.03 -0.92 4.88
C CYS A 19 1.83 0.25 5.42
N LEU A 20 1.82 0.43 6.75
CA LEU A 20 2.57 1.50 7.40
C LEU A 20 4.08 1.28 7.25
N PHE A 21 4.59 0.10 7.59
CA PHE A 21 6.03 -0.18 7.54
C PHE A 21 6.58 -0.20 6.11
N VAL A 22 5.90 -0.89 5.20
CA VAL A 22 6.34 -0.97 3.80
C VAL A 22 6.15 0.40 3.13
N GLY A 23 5.07 1.11 3.46
CA GLY A 23 4.73 2.39 2.84
C GLY A 23 5.71 3.46 3.24
N TYR A 24 6.00 3.55 4.53
CA TYR A 24 7.03 4.41 5.07
C TYR A 24 8.41 4.07 4.48
N GLY A 25 8.78 2.79 4.42
CA GLY A 25 10.07 2.36 3.86
C GLY A 25 10.24 2.72 2.38
N ILE A 26 9.22 2.49 1.55
CA ILE A 26 9.23 2.92 0.14
C ILE A 26 9.25 4.45 0.05
N GLY A 27 8.49 5.14 0.89
CA GLY A 27 8.45 6.59 0.98
C GLY A 27 9.83 7.19 1.29
N GLU A 28 10.57 6.62 2.25
CA GLU A 28 11.95 7.00 2.58
C GLU A 28 12.90 6.80 1.41
N ILE A 29 12.80 5.66 0.71
CA ILE A 29 13.63 5.39 -0.48
C ILE A 29 13.37 6.48 -1.54
N ILE A 30 12.10 6.79 -1.83
CA ILE A 30 11.74 7.82 -2.81
C ILE A 30 12.19 9.21 -2.33
N ALA A 31 11.96 9.55 -1.07
CA ALA A 31 12.37 10.83 -0.48
C ALA A 31 13.89 11.03 -0.55
N ALA A 32 14.66 9.94 -0.44
CA ALA A 32 16.11 9.96 -0.61
C ALA A 32 16.55 10.33 -2.04
N TYR A 33 15.78 9.91 -3.06
CA TYR A 33 16.01 10.29 -4.46
C TYR A 33 15.51 11.71 -4.79
N VAL A 34 14.39 12.14 -4.20
CA VAL A 34 13.75 13.44 -4.51
C VAL A 34 14.47 14.60 -3.83
N TYR A 35 14.94 14.41 -2.60
CA TYR A 35 15.66 15.44 -1.82
C TYR A 35 17.12 15.01 -1.62
N PRO A 36 18.03 15.10 -2.61
CA PRO A 36 19.40 14.60 -2.49
C PRO A 36 20.17 15.25 -1.33
N VAL A 37 20.97 14.46 -0.59
CA VAL A 37 21.74 14.86 0.61
C VAL A 37 22.96 15.73 0.29
N THR A 38 22.95 16.45 -0.85
CA THR A 38 24.14 17.08 -1.40
C THR A 38 24.46 18.44 -0.79
N GLU A 39 23.51 19.12 -0.15
CA GLU A 39 23.74 20.43 0.46
C GLU A 39 22.99 20.52 1.80
N THR A 40 23.72 20.44 2.91
CA THR A 40 23.27 20.52 4.32
C THR A 40 22.41 19.33 4.82
N PRO A 41 22.92 18.49 5.76
CA PRO A 41 22.23 17.28 6.22
C PRO A 41 20.86 17.53 6.89
N ASP A 42 20.61 18.74 7.40
CA ASP A 42 19.49 19.01 8.30
C ASP A 42 18.36 19.84 7.68
N ARG A 43 18.54 20.44 6.50
CA ARG A 43 17.58 21.44 5.99
C ARG A 43 16.25 20.84 5.50
N PHE A 44 16.27 19.60 5.02
CA PHE A 44 15.10 18.94 4.40
C PHE A 44 14.70 17.65 5.11
N ARG A 45 15.18 17.43 6.35
CA ARG A 45 14.89 16.20 7.10
C ARG A 45 13.40 16.08 7.42
N GLU A 46 12.80 17.17 7.88
CA GLU A 46 11.37 17.22 8.23
C GLU A 46 10.49 17.01 7.01
N ASP A 47 10.86 17.61 5.86
CA ASP A 47 10.16 17.42 4.57
C ASP A 47 10.29 15.99 4.04
N ARG A 48 11.43 15.33 4.24
CA ARG A 48 11.60 13.90 3.89
C ARG A 48 10.74 12.99 4.75
N GLU A 49 10.71 13.19 6.06
CA GLU A 49 9.87 12.39 6.97
C GLU A 49 8.38 12.61 6.65
N LEU A 50 7.99 13.85 6.34
CA LEU A 50 6.63 14.16 5.88
C LEU A 50 6.30 13.52 4.53
N PHE A 51 7.25 13.54 3.58
CA PHE A 51 7.06 12.94 2.26
C PHE A 51 6.97 11.42 2.36
N ALA A 52 7.85 10.80 3.15
CA ALA A 52 7.84 9.36 3.39
C ALA A 52 6.56 8.90 4.09
N GLY A 53 6.11 9.64 5.10
CA GLY A 53 4.86 9.38 5.81
C GLY A 53 3.63 9.57 4.93
N VAL A 54 3.50 10.68 4.22
CA VAL A 54 2.27 11.00 3.48
C VAL A 54 2.25 10.26 2.14
N TYR A 55 3.27 10.43 1.30
CA TYR A 55 3.26 9.86 -0.05
C TYR A 55 3.54 8.37 -0.03
N GLY A 56 4.44 7.88 0.83
CA GLY A 56 4.75 6.45 0.94
C GLY A 56 3.55 5.62 1.38
N ILE A 57 2.82 6.06 2.41
CA ILE A 57 1.61 5.39 2.90
C ILE A 57 0.48 5.49 1.87
N MET A 58 0.27 6.65 1.24
CA MET A 58 -0.73 6.80 0.18
C MET A 58 -0.44 5.91 -1.05
N PHE A 59 0.83 5.75 -1.41
CA PHE A 59 1.24 4.93 -2.56
C PHE A 59 0.88 3.45 -2.35
N ILE A 60 1.08 2.92 -1.14
CA ILE A 60 0.68 1.55 -0.81
C ILE A 60 -0.84 1.41 -0.71
N GLY A 61 -1.53 2.38 -0.11
CA GLY A 61 -3.00 2.40 -0.10
C GLY A 61 -3.57 2.33 -1.52
N GLY A 62 -3.00 3.13 -2.45
CA GLY A 62 -3.37 3.11 -3.87
C GLY A 62 -3.05 1.78 -4.55
N PHE A 63 -1.89 1.19 -4.29
CA PHE A 63 -1.50 -0.11 -4.84
C PHE A 63 -2.44 -1.24 -4.38
N LEU A 64 -2.82 -1.25 -3.10
CA LEU A 64 -3.78 -2.20 -2.57
C LEU A 64 -5.16 -2.05 -3.20
N TYR A 65 -5.59 -0.82 -3.46
CA TYR A 65 -6.83 -0.57 -4.18
C TYR A 65 -6.77 -1.14 -5.60
N LEU A 66 -5.68 -0.91 -6.33
CA LEU A 66 -5.46 -1.52 -7.65
C LEU A 66 -5.45 -3.06 -7.60
N ALA A 67 -4.76 -3.65 -6.63
CA ALA A 67 -4.73 -5.11 -6.45
C ALA A 67 -6.12 -5.68 -6.16
N ALA A 68 -6.92 -5.00 -5.33
CA ALA A 68 -8.31 -5.38 -5.05
C ALA A 68 -9.20 -5.30 -6.30
N VAL A 69 -9.05 -4.26 -7.12
CA VAL A 69 -9.76 -4.12 -8.40
C VAL A 69 -9.39 -5.26 -9.35
N VAL A 70 -8.09 -5.55 -9.52
CA VAL A 70 -7.61 -6.65 -10.37
C VAL A 70 -8.17 -8.00 -9.89
N PHE A 71 -8.14 -8.25 -8.58
CA PHE A 71 -8.69 -9.47 -8.00
C PHE A 71 -10.20 -9.61 -8.23
N ALA A 72 -10.96 -8.53 -8.06
CA ALA A 72 -12.40 -8.49 -8.30
C ALA A 72 -12.72 -8.78 -9.78
N VAL A 73 -12.01 -8.14 -10.71
CA VAL A 73 -12.16 -8.37 -12.16
C VAL A 73 -11.81 -9.82 -12.51
N PHE A 74 -10.70 -10.35 -12.02
CA PHE A 74 -10.31 -11.75 -12.24
C PHE A 74 -11.39 -12.72 -11.76
N ARG A 75 -11.94 -12.50 -10.56
CA ARG A 75 -13.01 -13.34 -10.00
C ARG A 75 -14.29 -13.24 -10.83
N LEU A 76 -14.64 -12.05 -11.32
CA LEU A 76 -15.79 -11.83 -12.17
C LEU A 76 -15.65 -12.59 -13.50
N VAL A 77 -14.53 -12.41 -14.20
CA VAL A 77 -14.22 -13.10 -15.47
C VAL A 77 -14.25 -14.62 -15.28
N ARG A 78 -13.65 -15.14 -14.21
CA ARG A 78 -13.66 -16.57 -13.90
C ARG A 78 -15.07 -17.11 -13.64
N THR A 79 -15.93 -16.32 -12.99
CA THR A 79 -17.32 -16.69 -12.71
C THR A 79 -18.17 -16.70 -13.98
N ILE A 80 -17.99 -15.72 -14.86
CA ILE A 80 -18.66 -15.67 -16.17
C ILE A 80 -18.23 -16.86 -17.04
N ARG A 81 -16.92 -17.14 -17.15
CA ARG A 81 -16.44 -18.33 -17.89
C ARG A 81 -17.01 -19.64 -17.35
N LYS A 82 -17.12 -19.79 -16.02
CA LYS A 82 -17.71 -20.98 -15.40
C LYS A 82 -19.22 -21.12 -15.61
N ARG A 83 -19.94 -20.04 -15.94
CA ARG A 83 -21.37 -20.09 -16.26
C ARG A 83 -21.65 -20.37 -17.75
N GLN A 84 -20.66 -20.19 -18.61
CA GLN A 84 -20.77 -20.44 -20.06
C GLN A 84 -20.35 -21.86 -20.49
N ILE A 85 -19.78 -22.65 -19.57
CA ILE A 85 -19.47 -24.07 -19.74
C ILE A 85 -20.49 -24.84 -18.90
#